data_AF-A0A2H0IYI3-F1
#
_entry.id   AF-A0A2H0IYI3-F1
#
_cell.length_a   1.000
_cell.length_b   1.000
_cell.length_c   1.000
_cell.angle_alpha   90.00
_cell.angle_beta   90.00
_cell.angle_gamma   90.00
#
_symmetry.space_group_name_H-M   'P 1'
#
loop_
_entity.id
_entity.type
_entity.pdbx_description
1 polymer ?
#
loop_
_entity_poly.entity_id
_entity_poly.type
_entity_poly.pdbx_seq_one_letter_code
_entity_poly.pdbx_strand_id
1 'polypeptide(L)' 'MVNLIEEFSSQARTLPAADRVRLAEELLATVHEPDDEVEAAWDEEIRIRIADIDAGTAKLIPAEEVFAQVRRLLN' A
#
# COMPACT_ATOMS: atom_id res chain seq x y z
N MET A 1 -3.05 -30.48 15.30
CA MET A 1 -2.21 -30.18 14.12
C MET A 1 -1.58 -28.85 14.37
N VAL A 2 -0.26 -28.74 14.22
CA VAL A 2 0.42 -27.43 14.30
C VAL A 2 -0.16 -26.55 13.20
N ASN A 3 -0.50 -25.30 13.56
CA ASN A 3 -1.00 -24.34 12.59
C ASN A 3 0.19 -23.90 11.71
N LEU A 4 0.23 -24.36 10.47
CA LEU A 4 1.33 -24.11 9.53
C LEU A 4 1.61 -22.61 9.32
N ILE A 5 0.56 -21.79 9.41
CA ILE A 5 0.68 -20.33 9.33
C ILE A 5 1.47 -19.78 10.53
N GLU A 6 1.22 -20.29 11.73
CA GLU A 6 1.93 -19.87 12.94
C GLU A 6 3.40 -20.28 12.89
N GLU A 7 3.70 -21.48 12.41
CA GLU A 7 5.07 -21.97 12.24
C GLU A 7 5.88 -21.10 11.25
N PHE A 8 5.35 -20.88 10.05
CA PHE A 8 6.01 -20.04 9.05
C PHE A 8 6.09 -18.58 9.48
N SER A 9 5.07 -18.05 10.15
CA SER A 9 5.12 -16.69 10.70
C SER A 9 6.22 -16.55 11.76
N SER A 10 6.40 -17.56 12.61
CA SER A 10 7.47 -17.58 13.60
C SER A 10 8.84 -17.59 12.94
N GLN A 11 9.05 -18.46 11.94
CA GLN A 11 10.30 -18.53 11.18
C GLN A 11 10.59 -17.23 10.42
N ALA A 12 9.60 -16.67 9.72
CA ALA A 12 9.74 -15.41 8.99
C ALA A 12 10.15 -14.25 9.91
N ARG A 13 9.64 -14.21 11.15
CA ARG A 13 10.03 -13.17 12.14
C ARG A 13 11.50 -13.24 12.56
N THR A 14 12.17 -14.38 12.40
CA THR A 14 13.60 -14.53 12.70
C THR A 14 14.52 -13.94 11.61
N LEU A 15 13.98 -13.68 10.42
CA LEU A 15 14.75 -13.12 9.30
C LEU A 15 15.16 -11.66 9.57
N PRO A 16 16.25 -11.19 8.95
CA PRO A 16 16.58 -9.77 8.88
C PRO A 16 15.42 -8.94 8.32
N ALA A 17 15.35 -7.65 8.68
CA ALA A 17 14.23 -6.78 8.30
C ALA A 17 14.01 -6.71 6.78
N ALA A 18 15.08 -6.63 5.99
CA ALA A 18 14.99 -6.59 4.52
C ALA A 18 14.40 -7.88 3.93
N ASP A 19 14.80 -9.04 4.45
CA ASP A 19 14.30 -10.34 3.97
C ASP A 19 12.84 -10.58 4.35
N ARG A 20 12.38 -10.03 5.48
CA ARG A 20 10.95 -10.06 5.85
C ARG A 20 10.11 -9.25 4.87
N VAL A 21 10.60 -8.09 4.45
CA VAL A 21 9.91 -7.25 3.46
C VAL A 21 9.84 -8.00 2.12
N ARG A 22 10.97 -8.53 1.63
CA ARG A 22 11.00 -9.30 0.39
C ARG A 22 10.05 -10.50 0.42
N LEU A 23 10.04 -11.28 1.51
CA LEU A 23 9.12 -12.41 1.64
C LEU A 23 7.65 -11.97 1.66
N ALA A 24 7.35 -10.86 2.34
CA ALA A 24 5.98 -10.31 2.35
C ALA A 24 5.55 -9.87 0.94
N GLU A 25 6.43 -9.21 0.19
CA GLU A 25 6.19 -8.81 -1.21
C GLU A 25 5.94 -10.02 -2.11
N GLU A 26 6.79 -11.06 -2.02
CA GLU A 26 6.64 -12.30 -2.79
C GLU A 26 5.29 -12.97 -2.52
N LEU A 27 4.87 -13.07 -1.24
CA LEU A 27 3.58 -13.65 -0.87
C LEU A 27 2.41 -12.77 -1.32
N LEU A 28 2.51 -11.45 -1.15
CA LEU A 28 1.47 -10.52 -1.60
C LEU A 28 1.27 -10.56 -3.12
N ALA A 29 2.34 -10.74 -3.88
CA ALA A 29 2.26 -10.91 -5.34
C ALA A 29 1.49 -12.17 -5.76
N THR A 30 1.34 -13.18 -4.89
CA THR A 30 0.56 -14.40 -5.20
C THR A 30 -0.94 -14.25 -4.98
N VAL A 31 -1.36 -13.27 -4.16
CA VAL A 31 -2.78 -13.01 -3.87
C VAL A 31 -3.36 -11.88 -4.71
N HIS A 32 -2.48 -11.08 -5.32
CA HIS A 32 -2.89 -10.03 -6.24
C HIS A 32 -3.05 -10.63 -7.64
N GLU A 33 -4.28 -11.01 -7.98
CA GLU A 33 -4.67 -11.20 -9.38
C GLU A 33 -4.91 -9.80 -9.97
N PRO A 34 -4.08 -9.33 -10.90
CA PRO A 34 -4.32 -8.05 -11.54
C PRO A 34 -5.63 -8.13 -12.32
N ASP A 35 -6.53 -7.20 -12.00
CA ASP A 35 -7.77 -7.00 -12.75
C ASP A 35 -7.52 -5.88 -13.75
N ASP A 36 -7.38 -6.24 -15.02
CA ASP A 36 -7.04 -5.31 -16.11
C ASP A 36 -8.02 -4.13 -16.19
N GLU A 37 -9.31 -4.32 -15.84
CA GLU A 37 -10.29 -3.23 -15.84
C GLU A 37 -10.04 -2.26 -14.67
N VAL A 38 -9.70 -2.80 -13.50
CA VAL A 38 -9.36 -2.00 -12.32
C VAL A 38 -8.07 -1.22 -12.58
N GLU A 39 -7.02 -1.86 -13.10
CA GLU A 39 -5.75 -1.20 -13.42
C GLU A 39 -5.95 -0.08 -14.46
N ALA A 40 -6.71 -0.34 -15.53
CA ALA A 40 -7.02 0.69 -16.52
C ALA A 40 -7.82 1.87 -15.92
N ALA A 41 -8.75 1.60 -15.01
CA ALA A 41 -9.49 2.65 -14.31
C ALA A 41 -8.59 3.46 -13.37
N TRP A 42 -7.63 2.83 -12.71
CA TRP A 42 -6.62 3.51 -11.88
C TRP A 42 -5.71 4.40 -12.72
N ASP A 43 -5.23 3.93 -13.86
CA ASP A 43 -4.39 4.71 -14.78
C ASP A 43 -5.12 5.96 -15.31
N GLU A 44 -6.40 5.81 -15.65
CA GLU A 44 -7.26 6.94 -16.03
C GLU A 44 -7.36 7.98 -14.91
N GLU A 45 -7.71 7.53 -13.70
CA GLU A 45 -7.88 8.41 -12.55
C GLU A 45 -6.58 9.14 -12.17
N ILE A 46 -5.44 8.45 -12.21
CA ILE A 46 -4.12 9.05 -11.92
C ILE A 46 -3.85 10.18 -12.92
N ARG A 47 -4.06 9.95 -14.21
CA ARG A 47 -3.84 10.97 -15.24
C ARG A 47 -4.78 12.16 -15.08
N ILE A 48 -6.06 11.93 -14.78
CA ILE A 48 -7.02 13.02 -14.50
C ILE A 48 -6.53 13.85 -13.32
N ARG A 49 -6.14 13.22 -12.21
CA ARG A 49 -5.67 13.94 -11.01
C ARG A 49 -4.40 14.74 -11.27
N ILE A 50 -3.46 14.21 -12.04
CA ILE A 50 -2.26 14.96 -12.44
C ILE A 50 -2.66 16.20 -13.24
N ALA A 51 -3.56 16.05 -14.22
CA ALA A 51 -4.02 17.16 -15.03
C ALA A 51 -4.73 18.25 -14.21
N ASP A 52 -5.57 17.87 -13.24
CA ASP A 52 -6.24 18.83 -12.35
C ASP A 52 -5.26 19.56 -11.42
N ILE A 53 -4.20 18.89 -10.98
CA ILE A 53 -3.12 19.51 -10.20
C ILE A 53 -2.37 20.52 -11.05
N ASP A 54 -1.95 20.12 -12.26
CA ASP A 54 -1.20 20.98 -13.18
C ASP A 54 -2.03 22.20 -13.64
N ALA A 55 -3.35 22.01 -13.81
CA ALA A 55 -4.29 23.08 -14.13
C ALA A 55 -4.64 23.98 -12.93
N GLY A 56 -4.25 23.60 -11.70
CA GLY A 56 -4.60 24.31 -10.48
C GLY A 56 -6.08 24.23 -10.10
N THR A 57 -6.82 23.27 -10.66
CA THR A 57 -8.24 23.02 -10.38
C THR A 57 -8.43 22.05 -9.21
N ALA A 58 -7.41 21.25 -8.90
CA ALA A 58 -7.44 20.31 -7.79
C ALA A 58 -7.53 21.03 -6.43
N LYS A 59 -8.43 20.55 -5.56
CA LYS A 59 -8.46 20.97 -4.15
C LYS A 59 -7.44 20.14 -3.37
N LEU A 60 -6.28 20.72 -3.10
CA LEU A 60 -5.20 20.07 -2.35
C LEU A 60 -5.30 20.34 -0.85
N ILE A 61 -4.82 19.38 -0.07
CA ILE A 61 -4.66 19.51 1.39
C ILE A 61 -3.15 19.50 1.67
N PRO A 62 -2.61 20.44 2.45
CA PRO A 62 -1.21 20.42 2.82
C PRO A 62 -0.84 19.14 3.57
N ALA A 63 0.32 18.57 3.25
CA ALA A 63 0.75 17.28 3.80
C ALA A 63 0.86 17.34 5.34
N GLU A 64 1.31 18.46 5.90
CA GLU A 64 1.40 18.65 7.34
C GLU A 64 0.04 18.54 8.06
N GLU A 65 -1.04 19.00 7.42
CA GLU A 65 -2.40 18.91 7.95
C GLU A 65 -2.87 17.45 7.98
N VAL A 66 -2.66 16.72 6.88
CA VAL A 66 -2.98 15.29 6.77
C VAL A 66 -2.24 14.50 7.86
N PHE A 67 -0.93 14.68 7.99
CA PHE A 67 -0.14 13.96 8.99
C PHE A 67 -0.52 14.35 10.43
N ALA A 68 -0.87 15.61 10.68
CA ALA A 68 -1.35 16.03 11.99
C ALA A 68 -2.68 15.35 12.36
N GLN A 69 -3.60 15.21 11.39
CA GLN A 69 -4.84 14.48 11.60
C GLN A 69 -4.62 13.00 11.90
N VAL A 70 -3.77 12.32 11.13
CA VAL A 70 -3.43 10.91 11.36
C VAL A 70 -2.84 10.70 12.76
N ARG A 71 -1.90 11.56 13.19
CA ARG A 71 -1.33 11.48 14.55
C ARG A 71 -2.38 11.61 15.65
N ARG A 72 -3.40 12.45 15.46
CA ARG A 72 -4.51 12.60 16.44
C ARG A 72 -5.37 11.35 16.56
N LEU A 73 -5.49 10.55 15.50
CA LEU A 73 -6.31 9.33 15.49
C LEU A 73 -5.60 8.13 16.13
N LEU A 74 -4.27 8.18 16.25
CA LEU A 74 -3.43 7.10 16.80
C LEU A 74 -3.10 7.28 18.29
N ASN A 75 -3.51 8.40 18.90
CA ASN A 75 -3.35 8.72 20.33
C ASN A 75 -4.69 8.62 21.05
#